data_AF-A0A929HAB2-F1
#
_entry.id   AF-A0A929HAB2-F1
#
_cell.length_a   1.000
_cell.length_b   1.000
_cell.length_c   1.000
_cell.angle_alpha   90.00
_cell.angle_beta   90.00
_cell.angle_gamma   90.00
#
_symmetry.space_group_name_H-M   'P 1'
#
loop_
_entity.id
_entity.type
_entity.pdbx_description
1 polymer ?
#
loop_
_entity_poly.entity_id
_entity_poly.type
_entity_poly.pdbx_seq_one_letter_code
_entity_poly.pdbx_strand_id
1 'polypeptide(L)'
;MDYHPLPQPDQIETRIKEDAMGAYFMMFATAAMGLPLPILNMVAAIIYYYVNRDKGKFVQFHTLQSLYSQIPVTLLNSGLVAWTIVNFARDLDFTGFYWGYLVMVATANLVYFIFSIVGAVRARKGIFYYFLFFGKLAYHQVYRIRPERDQSTLRNRPPGP
;
A
#
# COMPACT_ATOMS: atom_id res chain seq x y z
N MET A 1 18.16 -10.83 -15.66
CA MET A 1 17.57 -10.03 -14.56
C MET A 1 17.09 -11.04 -13.57
N ASP A 2 17.81 -11.19 -12.47
CA ASP A 2 17.61 -12.33 -11.58
C ASP A 2 16.72 -11.92 -10.41
N TYR A 3 15.87 -12.84 -9.98
CA TYR A 3 14.90 -12.62 -8.92
C TYR A 3 15.08 -13.68 -7.84
N HIS A 4 14.79 -13.31 -6.59
CA HIS A 4 14.69 -14.28 -5.52
C HIS A 4 13.54 -15.26 -5.77
N PRO A 5 13.67 -16.54 -5.38
CA PRO A 5 12.58 -17.50 -5.50
C PRO A 5 11.38 -17.07 -4.64
N LEU A 6 10.19 -17.39 -5.12
CA LEU A 6 8.95 -17.17 -4.37
C LEU A 6 8.77 -18.29 -3.32
N PRO A 7 8.44 -17.95 -2.06
CA PRO A 7 8.12 -18.95 -1.05
C PRO A 7 6.79 -19.64 -1.38
N GLN A 8 6.70 -20.93 -1.09
CA GLN A 8 5.45 -21.69 -1.22
C GLN A 8 4.53 -21.48 -0.01
N PRO A 9 3.20 -21.61 -0.14
CA PRO A 9 2.25 -21.34 0.94
C PRO A 9 2.52 -22.11 2.25
N ASP A 10 2.99 -23.34 2.17
CA ASP A 10 3.36 -24.21 3.30
C ASP A 10 4.65 -23.77 4.01
N GLN A 11 5.52 -23.05 3.30
CA GLN A 11 6.81 -22.57 3.81
C GLN A 11 6.70 -21.24 4.59
N ILE A 12 5.54 -20.60 4.55
CA ILE A 12 5.31 -19.29 5.18
C ILE A 12 4.62 -19.50 6.53
N GLU A 13 5.24 -19.02 7.60
CA GLU A 13 4.68 -19.03 8.96
C GLU A 13 3.35 -18.27 9.03
N THR A 14 2.42 -18.74 9.85
CA THR A 14 1.10 -18.12 10.05
C THR A 14 1.20 -16.64 10.41
N ARG A 15 2.12 -16.27 11.31
CA ARG A 15 2.33 -14.88 11.72
C ARG A 15 2.73 -13.97 10.54
N ILE A 16 3.58 -14.48 9.66
CA ILE A 16 4.03 -13.77 8.45
C ILE A 16 2.86 -13.58 7.47
N LYS A 17 1.96 -14.56 7.37
CA LYS A 17 0.71 -14.45 6.58
C LYS A 17 -0.24 -13.40 7.16
N GLU A 18 -0.35 -13.33 8.48
CA GLU A 18 -1.19 -12.35 9.19
C GLU A 18 -0.65 -10.92 9.04
N ASP A 19 0.67 -10.72 9.17
CA ASP A 19 1.32 -9.44 8.90
C ASP A 19 1.16 -9.01 7.43
N ALA A 20 1.22 -9.94 6.47
CA ALA A 20 0.97 -9.62 5.07
C ALA A 20 -0.52 -9.26 4.81
N MET A 21 -1.44 -9.98 5.45
CA MET A 21 -2.88 -9.71 5.37
C MET A 21 -3.23 -8.33 5.93
N GLY A 22 -2.64 -7.95 7.07
CA GLY A 22 -2.90 -6.68 7.74
C GLY A 22 -2.61 -5.45 6.88
N ALA A 23 -1.69 -5.55 5.91
CA ALA A 23 -1.39 -4.49 4.96
C ALA A 23 -2.62 -3.97 4.19
N TYR A 24 -3.55 -4.86 3.87
CA TYR A 24 -4.76 -4.54 3.11
C TYR A 24 -5.88 -3.98 3.98
N PHE A 25 -5.79 -4.12 5.30
CA PHE A 25 -6.75 -3.55 6.23
C PHE A 25 -6.43 -2.11 6.62
N MET A 26 -5.26 -1.57 6.23
CA MET A 26 -4.89 -0.19 6.54
C MET A 26 -5.85 0.85 5.95
N MET A 27 -6.55 0.51 4.86
CA MET A 27 -7.61 1.36 4.31
C MET A 27 -8.82 1.58 5.24
N PHE A 28 -9.01 0.72 6.24
CA PHE A 28 -10.07 0.83 7.26
C PHE A 28 -9.59 1.50 8.55
N ALA A 29 -8.28 1.72 8.71
CA ALA A 29 -7.72 2.22 9.97
C ALA A 29 -8.32 3.57 10.36
N THR A 30 -8.55 4.46 9.40
CA THR A 30 -9.11 5.79 9.68
C THR A 30 -10.61 5.78 9.90
N ALA A 31 -11.33 4.88 9.24
CA ALA A 31 -12.74 4.67 9.48
C ALA A 31 -12.98 4.23 10.93
N ALA A 32 -12.13 3.35 11.46
CA ALA A 32 -12.16 2.93 12.86
C ALA A 32 -11.85 4.09 13.84
N MET A 33 -11.08 5.09 13.42
CA MET A 33 -10.77 6.28 14.22
C MET A 33 -11.83 7.40 14.10
N GLY A 34 -12.87 7.22 13.28
CA GLY A 34 -13.91 8.24 13.07
C GLY A 34 -13.45 9.47 12.29
N LEU A 35 -12.27 9.41 11.65
CA LEU A 35 -11.68 10.52 10.90
C LEU A 35 -11.62 10.16 9.41
N PRO A 36 -12.64 10.48 8.59
CA PRO A 36 -12.67 10.14 7.17
C PRO A 36 -11.78 11.09 6.35
N LEU A 37 -10.50 11.19 6.70
CA LEU A 37 -9.51 11.99 5.98
C LEU A 37 -8.64 11.06 5.12
N PRO A 38 -8.73 11.15 3.79
CA PRO A 38 -8.04 10.24 2.87
C PRO A 38 -6.52 10.16 3.06
N ILE A 39 -5.93 11.26 3.54
CA ILE A 39 -4.50 11.38 3.84
C ILE A 39 -4.11 10.43 4.98
N LEU A 40 -4.96 10.28 6.00
CA LEU A 40 -4.66 9.45 7.16
C LEU A 40 -4.58 7.95 6.78
N ASN A 41 -5.35 7.50 5.77
CA ASN A 41 -5.28 6.12 5.27
C ASN A 41 -3.92 5.85 4.62
N MET A 42 -3.41 6.83 3.87
CA MET A 42 -2.08 6.73 3.27
C MET A 42 -0.98 6.76 4.34
N VAL A 43 -1.10 7.60 5.37
CA VAL A 43 -0.16 7.61 6.50
C VAL A 43 -0.15 6.26 7.22
N ALA A 44 -1.32 5.66 7.46
CA ALA A 44 -1.41 4.33 8.05
C ALA A 44 -0.71 3.27 7.19
N ALA A 45 -0.93 3.26 5.87
CA ALA A 45 -0.24 2.35 4.95
C ALA A 45 1.29 2.56 4.92
N ILE A 46 1.75 3.82 4.97
CA ILE A 46 3.17 4.16 5.05
C ILE A 46 3.79 3.61 6.35
N ILE A 47 3.20 3.91 7.50
CA ILE A 47 3.68 3.43 8.80
C ILE A 47 3.71 1.90 8.79
N TYR A 48 2.64 1.26 8.31
CA TYR A 48 2.56 -0.19 8.27
C TYR A 48 3.65 -0.81 7.40
N TYR A 49 3.98 -0.21 6.25
CA TYR A 49 5.10 -0.64 5.42
C TYR A 49 6.42 -0.54 6.19
N TYR A 50 6.75 0.60 6.79
CA TYR A 50 8.04 0.76 7.48
C TYR A 50 8.18 -0.11 8.72
N VAL A 51 7.09 -0.41 9.42
CA VAL A 51 7.10 -1.31 10.60
C VAL A 51 7.29 -2.78 10.20
N ASN A 52 6.81 -3.18 9.03
CA ASN A 52 6.72 -4.61 8.65
C ASN A 52 7.65 -5.02 7.49
N ARG A 53 8.25 -4.08 6.77
CA ARG A 53 9.08 -4.36 5.57
C ARG A 53 10.26 -5.30 5.84
N ASP A 54 10.79 -5.30 7.06
CA ASP A 54 11.99 -6.05 7.43
C ASP A 54 11.66 -7.48 7.93
N LYS A 55 10.38 -7.83 8.03
CA LYS A 55 9.91 -9.18 8.44
C LYS A 55 9.97 -10.23 7.33
N GLY A 56 10.47 -9.86 6.15
CA GLY A 56 10.67 -10.76 5.02
C GLY A 56 10.02 -10.29 3.73
N LYS A 57 10.50 -10.80 2.60
CA LYS A 57 10.10 -10.37 1.24
C LYS A 57 8.61 -10.56 0.96
N PHE A 58 7.98 -11.58 1.54
CA PHE A 58 6.54 -11.81 1.41
C PHE A 58 5.72 -10.64 1.99
N VAL A 59 6.01 -10.27 3.25
CA VAL A 59 5.36 -9.13 3.91
C VAL A 59 5.71 -7.83 3.20
N GLN A 60 6.98 -7.64 2.85
CA GLN A 60 7.43 -6.46 2.12
C GLN A 60 6.69 -6.28 0.79
N PHE A 61 6.44 -7.35 0.05
CA PHE A 61 5.65 -7.30 -1.19
C PHE A 61 4.22 -6.84 -0.94
N HIS A 62 3.51 -7.47 0.00
CA HIS A 62 2.09 -7.18 0.26
C HIS A 62 1.90 -5.76 0.84
N THR A 63 2.78 -5.34 1.75
CA THR A 63 2.80 -3.99 2.31
C THR A 63 3.10 -2.93 1.25
N LEU A 64 4.07 -3.17 0.37
CA LEU A 64 4.42 -2.24 -0.70
C LEU A 64 3.34 -2.17 -1.80
N GLN A 65 2.74 -3.30 -2.16
CA GLN A 65 1.62 -3.33 -3.11
C GLN A 65 0.44 -2.54 -2.56
N SER A 66 0.07 -2.76 -1.29
CA SER A 66 -1.00 -2.02 -0.63
C SER A 66 -0.70 -0.51 -0.64
N LEU A 67 0.51 -0.13 -0.21
CA LEU A 67 0.96 1.26 -0.22
C LEU A 67 0.86 1.92 -1.59
N TYR A 68 1.36 1.27 -2.66
CA TYR A 68 1.29 1.85 -4.00
C TYR A 68 -0.13 1.97 -4.54
N SER A 69 -0.97 0.97 -4.27
CA SER A 69 -2.38 1.04 -4.67
C SER A 69 -3.19 2.10 -3.91
N GLN A 70 -2.75 2.48 -2.71
CA GLN A 70 -3.38 3.54 -1.91
C GLN A 70 -3.17 4.93 -2.51
N ILE A 71 -2.04 5.18 -3.19
CA ILE A 71 -1.69 6.50 -3.76
C ILE A 71 -2.80 7.08 -4.67
N PRO A 72 -3.22 6.42 -5.77
CA PRO A 72 -4.24 6.97 -6.65
C PRO A 72 -5.58 7.16 -5.92
N VAL A 73 -5.95 6.22 -5.04
CA VAL A 73 -7.20 6.29 -4.26
C VAL A 73 -7.18 7.49 -3.32
N THR A 74 -6.07 7.74 -2.63
CA THR A 74 -5.93 8.89 -1.74
C THR A 74 -5.93 10.21 -2.52
N LEU A 75 -5.33 10.29 -3.71
CA LEU A 75 -5.39 11.50 -4.54
C LEU A 75 -6.83 11.82 -4.97
N LEU A 76 -7.56 10.82 -5.47
CA LEU A 76 -8.97 10.95 -5.86
C LEU A 76 -9.85 11.39 -4.70
N ASN A 77 -9.75 10.71 -3.56
CA ASN A 77 -10.53 11.06 -2.38
C ASN A 77 -10.15 12.45 -1.82
N SER A 78 -8.87 12.81 -1.80
CA SER A 78 -8.42 14.13 -1.32
C SER A 78 -8.94 15.26 -2.22
N GLY A 79 -8.94 15.05 -3.54
CA GLY A 79 -9.55 15.97 -4.50
C GLY A 79 -11.05 16.16 -4.24
N LEU A 80 -11.78 15.07 -3.99
CA LEU A 80 -13.23 15.13 -3.68
C LEU A 80 -13.50 15.87 -2.38
N VAL A 81 -12.73 15.58 -1.33
CA VAL A 81 -12.86 16.26 -0.03
C VAL A 81 -12.54 17.74 -0.15
N ALA A 82 -11.44 18.10 -0.83
CA ALA A 82 -11.07 19.50 -1.03
C ALA A 82 -12.13 20.26 -1.82
N TRP A 83 -12.64 19.70 -2.92
CA TRP A 83 -13.72 20.31 -3.70
C TRP A 83 -14.99 20.46 -2.86
N THR A 84 -15.38 19.42 -2.11
CA THR A 84 -16.54 19.47 -1.22
C THR A 84 -16.41 20.59 -0.19
N ILE A 85 -15.25 20.71 0.47
CA ILE A 85 -14.96 21.78 1.44
C ILE A 85 -15.06 23.16 0.76
N VAL A 86 -14.48 23.33 -0.44
CA VAL A 86 -14.53 24.61 -1.17
C VAL A 86 -15.96 24.99 -1.53
N ASN A 87 -16.77 24.05 -2.00
CA ASN A 87 -18.17 24.31 -2.32
C ASN A 87 -18.95 24.75 -1.08
N PHE A 88 -18.82 24.05 0.05
CA PHE A 88 -19.47 24.46 1.30
C PHE A 88 -18.95 25.80 1.83
N ALA A 89 -17.64 26.01 1.86
CA ALA A 89 -17.04 27.21 2.45
C ALA A 89 -17.31 28.48 1.64
N ARG A 90 -17.61 28.34 0.34
CA ARG A 90 -17.88 29.46 -0.58
C ARG A 90 -19.33 29.51 -1.05
N ASP A 91 -20.20 28.67 -0.47
CA ASP A 91 -21.62 28.55 -0.84
C ASP A 91 -21.83 28.37 -2.36
N LEU A 92 -21.04 27.47 -2.97
CA LEU A 92 -21.11 27.14 -4.39
C LEU A 92 -22.02 25.94 -4.64
N ASP A 93 -22.66 25.93 -5.81
CA ASP A 93 -23.49 24.82 -6.23
C ASP A 93 -22.71 23.52 -6.48
N PHE A 94 -23.33 22.41 -6.11
CA PHE A 94 -22.88 21.07 -6.44
C PHE A 94 -23.29 20.71 -7.87
N THR A 95 -22.46 21.15 -8.83
CA THR A 95 -22.69 20.96 -10.27
C THR A 95 -22.77 19.48 -10.69
N GLY A 96 -23.29 19.20 -11.89
CA GLY A 96 -23.28 17.85 -12.46
C GLY A 96 -21.88 17.21 -12.54
N PHE A 97 -20.83 18.02 -12.77
CA PHE A 97 -19.44 17.55 -12.75
C PHE A 97 -19.01 17.06 -11.36
N TYR A 98 -19.46 17.73 -10.29
CA TYR A 98 -19.19 17.29 -8.92
C TYR A 98 -19.79 15.90 -8.67
N TRP A 99 -21.06 15.71 -9.02
CA TRP A 99 -21.73 14.41 -8.84
C TRP A 99 -21.10 13.30 -9.69
N GLY A 100 -20.73 13.60 -10.94
CA GLY A 100 -20.00 12.67 -11.80
C GLY A 100 -18.64 12.27 -11.19
N TYR A 101 -17.89 13.24 -10.65
CA TYR A 101 -16.63 12.98 -9.97
C TYR A 101 -16.83 12.17 -8.68
N LEU A 102 -17.86 12.48 -7.87
CA LEU A 102 -18.20 11.72 -6.67
C LEU A 102 -18.48 10.24 -6.99
N VAL A 103 -19.29 9.96 -8.02
CA VAL A 103 -19.60 8.58 -8.45
C VAL A 103 -18.34 7.86 -8.94
N MET A 104 -17.47 8.55 -9.69
CA MET A 104 -16.20 8.00 -10.13
C MET A 104 -15.30 7.63 -8.93
N VAL A 105 -15.16 8.54 -7.96
CA VAL A 105 -14.37 8.30 -6.73
C VAL A 105 -14.97 7.16 -5.90
N ALA A 106 -16.30 7.10 -5.75
CA ALA A 106 -16.98 6.01 -5.05
C ALA A 106 -16.71 4.65 -5.73
N THR A 107 -16.78 4.61 -7.06
CA THR A 107 -16.49 3.41 -7.84
C THR A 107 -15.03 2.97 -7.69
N ALA A 108 -14.08 3.92 -7.74
CA ALA A 108 -12.67 3.63 -7.53
C ALA A 108 -12.38 3.07 -6.13
N ASN A 109 -13.02 3.62 -5.09
CA ASN A 109 -12.92 3.09 -3.72
C ASN A 109 -13.52 1.69 -3.60
N LEU A 110 -14.66 1.43 -4.25
CA LEU A 110 -15.29 0.11 -4.25
C LEU A 110 -14.40 -0.95 -4.92
N VAL A 111 -13.83 -0.62 -6.09
CA VAL A 111 -12.86 -1.50 -6.76
C VAL A 111 -11.66 -1.75 -5.85
N TYR A 112 -11.08 -0.70 -5.28
CA TYR A 112 -9.96 -0.83 -4.35
C TYR A 112 -10.30 -1.72 -3.15
N PHE A 113 -11.47 -1.52 -2.54
CA PHE A 113 -11.99 -2.34 -1.45
C PHE A 113 -12.04 -3.82 -1.82
N ILE A 114 -12.61 -4.17 -2.98
CA ILE A 114 -12.69 -5.56 -3.45
C ILE A 114 -11.28 -6.16 -3.61
N PHE A 115 -10.38 -5.44 -4.28
CA PHE A 115 -9.00 -5.89 -4.46
C PHE A 115 -8.29 -6.10 -3.12
N SER A 116 -8.47 -5.20 -2.16
CA SER A 116 -7.90 -5.31 -0.81
C SER A 116 -8.44 -6.51 -0.04
N ILE A 117 -9.75 -6.79 -0.09
CA ILE A 117 -10.32 -7.98 0.55
C ILE A 117 -9.77 -9.26 -0.07
N VAL A 118 -9.73 -9.34 -1.41
CA VAL A 118 -9.16 -10.51 -2.11
C VAL A 118 -7.67 -10.67 -1.78
N GLY A 119 -6.91 -9.56 -1.77
CA GLY A 119 -5.51 -9.53 -1.38
C GLY A 119 -5.29 -10.04 0.05
N ALA A 120 -6.09 -9.57 1.01
CA ALA A 120 -6.05 -9.99 2.40
C ALA A 120 -6.30 -11.50 2.55
N VAL A 121 -7.36 -12.01 1.93
CA VAL A 121 -7.72 -13.44 1.99
C VAL A 121 -6.64 -14.32 1.35
N ARG A 122 -6.03 -13.87 0.24
CA ARG A 122 -4.95 -14.59 -0.43
C ARG A 122 -3.65 -14.56 0.39
N ALA A 123 -3.30 -13.40 0.96
CA ALA A 123 -2.13 -13.25 1.83
C ALA A 123 -2.23 -14.13 3.08
N ARG A 124 -3.43 -14.24 3.69
CA ARG A 124 -3.70 -15.16 4.81
C ARG A 124 -3.44 -16.63 4.46
N LYS A 125 -3.58 -16.99 3.18
CA LYS A 125 -3.28 -18.34 2.66
C LYS A 125 -1.83 -18.48 2.20
N GLY A 126 -0.99 -17.45 2.30
CA GLY A 126 0.39 -17.46 1.77
C GLY A 126 0.47 -17.37 0.25
N ILE A 127 -0.60 -16.91 -0.41
CA ILE A 127 -0.71 -16.87 -1.88
C ILE A 127 -0.56 -15.43 -2.36
N PHE A 128 0.29 -15.23 -3.36
CA PHE A 128 0.45 -13.93 -4.02
C PHE A 128 -0.79 -13.59 -4.85
N TYR A 129 -1.26 -12.34 -4.73
CA TYR A 129 -2.30 -11.78 -5.58
C TYR A 129 -1.85 -10.41 -6.08
N TYR A 130 -1.61 -10.32 -7.38
CA TYR A 130 -1.03 -9.14 -8.01
C TYR A 130 -2.12 -8.15 -8.39
N PHE A 131 -2.11 -6.97 -7.78
CA PHE A 131 -2.97 -5.89 -8.24
C PHE A 131 -2.51 -5.41 -9.61
N LEU A 132 -3.46 -4.91 -10.42
CA LEU A 132 -3.15 -4.36 -11.73
C LEU A 132 -2.11 -3.25 -11.58
N PHE A 133 -1.01 -3.35 -12.35
CA PHE A 133 0.21 -2.53 -12.27
C PHE A 133 1.00 -2.64 -10.94
N PHE A 134 0.37 -2.43 -9.79
CA PHE A 134 1.04 -2.33 -8.49
C PHE A 134 1.69 -3.63 -8.04
N GLY A 135 1.12 -4.78 -8.37
CA GLY A 135 1.72 -6.07 -8.03
C GLY A 135 3.02 -6.31 -8.78
N LYS A 136 3.08 -6.00 -10.08
CA LYS A 136 4.31 -6.13 -10.84
C LYS A 136 5.39 -5.16 -10.34
N LEU A 137 5.00 -3.94 -10.00
CA LEU A 137 5.91 -2.93 -9.45
C LEU A 137 6.49 -3.37 -8.09
N ALA A 138 5.64 -3.77 -7.16
CA ALA A 138 6.06 -4.24 -5.85
C ALA A 138 6.94 -5.49 -5.95
N TYR A 139 6.58 -6.44 -6.81
CA TYR A 139 7.39 -7.62 -7.06
C TYR A 139 8.78 -7.25 -7.59
N HIS A 140 8.84 -6.39 -8.61
CA HIS A 140 10.11 -5.97 -9.17
C HIS A 140 11.00 -5.25 -8.15
N GLN A 141 10.42 -4.48 -7.24
CA GLN A 141 11.20 -3.74 -6.26
C GLN A 141 11.73 -4.59 -5.11
N VAL A 142 10.96 -5.61 -4.70
CA VAL A 142 11.25 -6.45 -3.54
C VAL A 142 12.07 -7.69 -3.91
N TYR A 143 11.74 -8.33 -5.04
CA TYR A 143 12.33 -9.62 -5.41
C TYR A 143 13.50 -9.51 -6.39
N ARG A 144 13.72 -8.35 -7.02
CA ARG A 144 14.88 -8.17 -7.91
C ARG A 144 16.18 -8.26 -7.13
N ILE A 145 17.06 -9.14 -7.58
CA ILE A 145 18.44 -9.22 -7.08
C ILE A 145 19.16 -7.97 -7.55
N ARG A 146 19.70 -7.21 -6.60
CA ARG A 146 20.57 -6.09 -6.88
C ARG A 146 22.00 -6.62 -6.87
N PRO A 147 22.81 -6.35 -7.91
CA PRO A 147 24.23 -6.69 -7.85
C PRO A 147 24.82 -6.03 -6.60
N GLU A 148 25.60 -6.78 -5.84
CA GLU A 148 26.35 -6.22 -4.71
C GLU A 148 27.15 -5.04 -5.24
N ARG A 149 26.82 -3.85 -4.74
CA ARG A 149 27.66 -2.69 -4.96
C ARG A 149 28.95 -3.01 -4.23
N ASP A 150 30.07 -3.13 -4.95
CA ASP A 150 31.37 -3.50 -4.40
C ASP A 150 31.72 -2.59 -3.20
N GLN A 151 31.45 -3.06 -1.98
CA GLN A 151 31.65 -2.34 -0.72
C GLN A 151 33.08 -2.53 -0.17
N SER A 152 33.96 -3.22 -0.92
CA SER A 152 35.36 -3.46 -0.55
C SER A 152 36.17 -2.18 -0.29
N THR A 153 35.65 -1.01 -0.69
CA THR A 153 36.28 0.31 -0.51
C THR A 153 35.80 1.09 0.72
N LEU A 154 34.70 0.69 1.38
CA LEU A 154 34.16 1.40 2.55
C LEU A 154 34.52 0.68 3.85
N ARG A 155 35.79 0.83 4.26
CA ARG A 155 36.32 0.25 5.50
C ARG A 155 36.25 1.29 6.63
N ASN A 156 35.42 1.05 7.64
CA ASN A 156 35.41 1.85 8.87
C ASN A 156 36.79 1.76 9.52
N ARG A 157 37.42 2.91 9.77
CA ARG A 157 38.65 2.99 10.56
C ARG A 157 38.29 3.40 11.99
N PRO A 158 38.87 2.78 13.02
CA PRO A 158 38.71 3.28 14.39
C PRO A 158 39.23 4.73 14.47
N PRO A 159 38.70 5.57 15.38
CA PRO A 159 39.33 6.85 15.67
C PRO A 159 40.81 6.58 16.03
N GLY A 160 41.71 7.28 15.35
CA GLY A 160 43.16 7.08 15.51
C GLY A 160 43.64 7.38 16.94
N PRO A 161 44.86 6.93 17.30
CA PRO A 161 45.47 7.23 18.61
C PRO A 161 45.65 8.73 18.84
#